data_AF-A0A3D4GG34-F1
#
_entry.id   AF-A0A3D4GG34-F1
#
_cell.length_a   1.000
_cell.length_b   1.000
_cell.length_c   1.000
_cell.angle_alpha   90.00
_cell.angle_beta   90.00
_cell.angle_gamma   90.00
#
_symmetry.space_group_name_H-M   'P 1'
#
loop_
_entity.id
_entity.type
_entity.pdbx_description
1 polymer ?
#
loop_
_entity_poly.entity_id
_entity_poly.type
_entity_poly.pdbx_seq_one_letter_code
_entity_poly.pdbx_strand_id
1 'polypeptide(L)'
;MITHTREVLFCFTHPFAAIEAKLRQIRVGIEAEGPPQGSTIESFPMLPISVAATLIRDAREKELLKNPSGVQLDDWSQKDQELIKRGKRPQGIPLHRNI
;
A
#
# COMPACT_ATOMS: atom_id res chain seq x y z
N MET A 1 25.74 -4.51 -14.62
CA MET A 1 25.09 -5.75 -15.09
C MET A 1 24.50 -6.64 -13.98
N ILE A 2 24.65 -6.34 -12.68
CA ILE A 2 24.12 -7.19 -11.59
C ILE A 2 22.62 -6.96 -11.31
N THR A 3 22.06 -5.87 -11.84
CA THR A 3 20.64 -5.47 -11.65
C THR A 3 19.65 -6.46 -12.27
N HIS A 4 19.97 -7.08 -13.41
CA HIS A 4 19.02 -7.98 -14.08
C HIS A 4 18.79 -9.31 -13.34
N THR A 5 19.83 -9.93 -12.79
CA THR A 5 19.69 -11.22 -12.08
C THR A 5 18.84 -11.08 -10.82
N ARG A 6 18.99 -9.96 -10.09
CA ARG A 6 18.18 -9.68 -8.89
C ARG A 6 16.70 -9.54 -9.22
N GLU A 7 16.36 -8.85 -10.31
CA GLU A 7 14.97 -8.70 -10.75
C GLU A 7 14.37 -10.04 -11.19
N VAL A 8 15.13 -10.84 -11.94
CA VAL A 8 14.69 -12.19 -12.34
C VAL A 8 14.41 -13.06 -11.11
N LEU A 9 15.36 -13.13 -10.16
CA LEU A 9 15.18 -13.89 -8.92
C LEU A 9 14.01 -13.37 -8.10
N PHE A 10 13.80 -12.05 -8.03
CA PHE A 10 12.65 -11.47 -7.35
C PHE A 10 11.33 -11.92 -7.98
N CYS A 11 11.22 -11.87 -9.32
CA CYS A 11 10.03 -12.35 -10.03
C CYS A 11 9.74 -13.84 -9.78
N PHE A 12 10.78 -14.68 -9.67
CA PHE A 12 10.61 -16.10 -9.37
C PHE A 12 10.22 -16.37 -7.91
N THR A 13 10.83 -15.65 -6.97
CA THR A 13 10.60 -15.86 -5.52
C THR A 13 9.33 -15.19 -4.99
N HIS A 14 8.90 -14.09 -5.62
CA HIS A 14 7.74 -13.29 -5.21
C HIS A 14 6.82 -12.99 -6.42
N PRO A 15 6.28 -14.03 -7.09
CA PRO A 15 5.57 -13.87 -8.36
C PRO A 15 4.34 -12.97 -8.26
N PHE A 16 3.55 -13.08 -7.17
CA PHE A 16 2.37 -12.25 -6.97
C PHE A 16 2.73 -10.77 -6.82
N ALA A 17 3.75 -10.45 -6.01
CA ALA A 17 4.21 -9.07 -5.81
C ALA A 17 4.78 -8.49 -7.12
N ALA A 18 5.47 -9.30 -7.92
CA ALA A 18 6.00 -8.89 -9.21
C ALA A 18 4.89 -8.59 -10.24
N ILE A 19 3.88 -9.46 -10.34
CA ILE A 19 2.72 -9.26 -11.22
C ILE A 19 1.98 -7.99 -10.80
N GLU A 20 1.72 -7.84 -9.50
CA GLU A 20 1.01 -6.69 -8.97
C GLU A 20 1.74 -5.37 -9.26
N ALA A 21 3.05 -5.34 -9.01
CA ALA A 21 3.87 -4.18 -9.31
C ALA A 21 3.83 -3.83 -10.80
N LYS A 22 3.91 -4.84 -11.68
CA LYS A 22 3.88 -4.62 -13.12
C LYS A 22 2.52 -4.09 -13.59
N LEU A 23 1.42 -4.63 -13.07
CA LEU A 23 0.07 -4.14 -13.38
C LEU A 23 -0.11 -2.68 -12.94
N ARG A 24 0.36 -2.33 -11.73
CA ARG A 24 0.26 -0.95 -11.24
C ARG A 24 1.10 0.01 -12.07
N GLN A 25 2.31 -0.38 -12.48
CA GLN A 25 3.15 0.43 -13.38
C GLN A 25 2.45 0.71 -14.72
N ILE A 26 1.79 -0.30 -15.28
CA ILE A 26 0.99 -0.15 -16.51
C ILE A 26 -0.17 0.84 -16.29
N ARG A 27 -0.93 0.68 -15.20
CA ARG A 27 -2.04 1.61 -14.91
C ARG A 27 -1.59 3.04 -14.68
N VAL A 28 -0.53 3.27 -13.91
CA VAL A 28 0.04 4.62 -13.71
C VAL A 28 0.46 5.22 -15.05
N GLY A 29 1.06 4.42 -15.94
CA GLY A 29 1.51 4.87 -17.26
C GLY A 29 0.38 5.14 -18.28
N ILE A 30 -0.78 4.50 -18.14
CA ILE A 30 -1.90 4.59 -19.11
C ILE A 30 -3.06 5.43 -18.58
N GLU A 31 -3.48 5.20 -17.34
CA GLU A 31 -4.74 5.69 -16.76
C GLU A 31 -4.54 6.94 -15.90
N ALA A 32 -3.32 7.50 -15.86
CA ALA A 32 -2.93 8.60 -14.98
C ALA A 32 -3.26 8.35 -13.50
N GLU A 33 -3.30 7.08 -13.07
CA GLU A 33 -3.35 6.74 -11.65
C GLU A 33 -2.10 7.29 -10.94
N GLY A 34 -2.26 7.70 -9.68
CA GLY A 34 -1.13 8.17 -8.87
C GLY A 34 -0.18 7.03 -8.47
N PRO A 35 1.15 7.25 -8.51
CA PRO A 35 2.13 6.31 -7.99
C PRO A 35 2.00 6.21 -6.45
N PRO A 36 2.45 5.12 -5.84
CA PRO A 36 2.56 5.02 -4.39
C PRO A 36 3.54 6.06 -3.84
N GLN A 37 3.36 6.37 -2.56
CA GLN A 37 4.16 7.37 -1.85
C GLN A 37 5.67 7.10 -1.98
N GLY A 38 6.45 8.14 -2.26
CA GLY A 38 7.90 8.04 -2.41
C GLY A 38 8.39 7.91 -3.87
N SER A 39 7.49 8.01 -4.85
CA SER A 39 7.82 8.06 -6.27
C SER A 39 6.92 9.05 -7.04
N THR A 40 7.39 9.51 -8.21
CA THR A 40 6.62 10.40 -9.09
C THR A 40 5.92 9.61 -10.20
N ILE A 41 4.90 10.21 -10.82
CA ILE A 41 4.10 9.55 -11.88
C ILE A 41 5.01 9.14 -13.04
N GLU A 42 5.98 9.99 -13.39
CA GLU A 42 6.90 9.80 -14.51
C GLU A 42 7.96 8.73 -14.22
N SER A 43 8.38 8.61 -12.95
CA SER A 43 9.47 7.71 -12.56
C SER A 43 8.98 6.30 -12.25
N PHE A 44 7.78 6.16 -11.67
CA PHE A 44 7.27 4.88 -11.18
C PHE A 44 7.16 3.77 -12.25
N PRO A 45 6.65 4.03 -13.47
CA PRO A 45 6.59 3.02 -14.55
C PRO A 45 7.96 2.51 -14.99
N MET A 46 9.03 3.29 -14.75
CA MET A 46 10.40 2.97 -15.15
C MET A 46 11.22 2.30 -14.03
N LEU A 47 10.65 2.16 -12.83
CA LEU A 47 11.35 1.52 -11.71
C LEU A 47 11.55 0.01 -11.94
N PRO A 48 12.62 -0.57 -11.37
CA PRO A 48 12.74 -2.03 -11.26
C PRO A 48 11.52 -2.62 -10.51
N ILE A 49 11.09 -3.82 -10.89
CA ILE A 49 9.89 -4.47 -10.35
C ILE A 49 10.04 -4.67 -8.84
N SER A 50 11.21 -5.07 -8.36
CA SER A 50 11.45 -5.27 -6.93
C SER A 50 11.29 -3.98 -6.11
N VAL A 51 11.71 -2.84 -6.67
CA VAL A 51 11.57 -1.52 -6.05
C VAL A 51 10.12 -1.07 -6.07
N ALA A 52 9.44 -1.20 -7.21
CA ALA A 52 8.02 -0.87 -7.33
C ALA A 52 7.15 -1.69 -6.36
N ALA A 53 7.40 -3.00 -6.25
CA ALA A 53 6.71 -3.87 -5.31
C ALA A 53 6.90 -3.44 -3.86
N THR A 54 8.12 -3.02 -3.49
CA THR A 54 8.43 -2.52 -2.14
C THR A 54 7.65 -1.23 -1.86
N LEU A 55 7.63 -0.27 -2.78
CA LEU A 55 6.89 0.97 -2.62
C LEU A 55 5.38 0.74 -2.48
N ILE A 56 4.81 -0.21 -3.23
CA ILE A 56 3.39 -0.58 -3.10
C ILE A 56 3.11 -1.17 -1.72
N ARG A 57 3.96 -2.10 -1.26
CA ARG A 57 3.81 -2.71 0.07
C ARG A 57 3.90 -1.65 1.17
N ASP A 58 4.89 -0.78 1.13
CA ASP A 58 5.09 0.26 2.13
C ASP A 58 3.93 1.27 2.12
N ALA A 59 3.39 1.60 0.95
CA ALA A 59 2.19 2.42 0.82
C ALA A 59 0.96 1.74 1.46
N ARG A 60 0.77 0.44 1.22
CA ARG A 60 -0.30 -0.36 1.86
C ARG A 60 -0.13 -0.45 3.36
N GLU A 61 1.07 -0.71 3.86
CA GLU A 61 1.34 -0.76 5.29
C GLU A 61 1.03 0.57 5.97
N LYS A 62 1.37 1.70 5.33
CA LYS A 62 0.98 3.02 5.83
C LYS A 62 -0.51 3.28 5.77
N GLU A 63 -1.19 2.80 4.72
CA GLU A 63 -2.65 2.89 4.62
C GLU A 63 -3.33 2.06 5.72
N LEU A 64 -2.83 0.85 5.98
CA LEU A 64 -3.25 0.01 7.11
C LEU A 64 -2.92 0.67 8.46
N LEU A 65 -1.79 1.36 8.61
CA LEU A 65 -1.49 2.09 9.84
C LEU A 65 -2.40 3.32 10.03
N LYS A 66 -2.86 3.93 8.95
CA LYS A 66 -3.87 5.01 8.99
C LYS A 66 -5.27 4.48 9.29
N ASN A 67 -5.61 3.28 8.82
CA ASN A 67 -6.89 2.61 9.04
C ASN A 67 -6.68 1.11 9.37
N PRO A 68 -6.29 0.76 10.61
CA PRO A 68 -5.90 -0.61 11.00
C PRO A 68 -7.04 -1.64 10.99
N SER A 69 -8.25 -1.23 10.59
CA SER A 69 -9.44 -2.07 10.60
C SER A 69 -10.24 -2.00 9.29
N GLY A 70 -9.85 -1.18 8.31
CA GLY A 70 -10.69 -0.88 7.13
C GLY A 70 -11.98 -0.12 7.47
N VAL A 71 -12.10 0.36 8.71
CA VAL A 71 -13.24 1.08 9.25
C VAL A 71 -12.81 2.53 9.50
N GLN A 72 -13.61 3.50 9.04
CA GLN A 72 -13.22 4.92 9.15
C GLN A 72 -13.10 5.29 10.63
N LEU A 73 -12.21 6.24 10.95
CA LEU A 73 -12.03 6.69 12.34
C LEU A 73 -13.36 7.14 12.96
N ASP A 74 -14.24 7.72 12.15
CA ASP A 74 -15.57 8.21 12.54
C ASP A 74 -16.55 7.09 12.92
N ASP A 75 -16.31 5.86 12.45
CA ASP A 75 -17.08 4.67 12.81
C ASP A 75 -16.63 4.11 14.17
N TRP A 76 -15.59 4.66 14.81
CA TRP A 76 -15.18 4.31 16.17
C TRP A 76 -15.78 5.24 17.20
N SER A 77 -16.05 4.73 18.41
CA SER A 77 -16.47 5.57 19.54
C SER A 77 -15.43 6.66 19.83
N GLN A 78 -15.83 7.83 20.35
CA GLN A 78 -14.89 8.92 20.67
C GLN A 78 -13.71 8.46 21.55
N LYS A 79 -13.96 7.53 22.48
CA LYS A 79 -12.94 6.95 23.36
C LYS A 79 -11.95 6.05 22.58
N ASP A 80 -12.45 5.26 21.64
CA ASP A 80 -11.61 4.41 20.78
C ASP A 80 -10.81 5.23 19.77
N GLN A 81 -11.38 6.32 19.26
CA GLN A 81 -10.65 7.29 18.41
C GLN A 81 -9.45 7.89 19.14
N GLU A 82 -9.59 8.24 20.43
CA GLU A 82 -8.47 8.72 21.24
C GLU A 82 -7.40 7.64 21.46
N LEU A 83 -7.80 6.38 21.63
CA LEU A 83 -6.85 5.27 21.75
C LEU A 83 -6.07 5.07 20.45
N ILE A 84 -6.76 5.07 19.30
CA ILE A 84 -6.16 4.95 17.97
C ILE A 84 -5.19 6.13 17.71
N LYS A 85 -5.58 7.37 18.04
CA LYS A 85 -4.71 8.56 17.95
C LYS A 85 -3.46 8.45 18.83
N ARG A 86 -3.53 7.68 19.93
CA ARG A 86 -2.39 7.37 20.81
C ARG A 86 -1.63 6.10 20.41
N GLY A 87 -1.92 5.52 19.24
CA GLY A 87 -1.30 4.29 18.74
C GLY A 87 -1.69 3.02 19.48
N LYS A 88 -2.76 3.06 20.28
CA LYS A 88 -3.30 1.91 21.00
C LYS A 88 -4.44 1.26 20.21
N ARG A 89 -4.63 -0.05 20.41
CA ARG A 89 -5.75 -0.78 19.80
C ARG A 89 -7.08 -0.30 20.42
N PRO A 90 -8.13 -0.14 19.61
CA PRO A 90 -9.47 0.14 20.11
C PRO A 90 -9.99 -1.07 20.92
N GLN A 91 -10.86 -0.81 21.89
CA GLN A 91 -11.45 -1.83 22.75
C GLN A 91 -12.88 -2.19 22.34
N GLY A 92 -13.57 -1.26 21.66
CA GLY A 92 -14.94 -1.46 21.19
C GLY A 92 -15.05 -2.27 19.89
N ILE A 93 -16.30 -2.44 19.45
CA ILE A 93 -16.63 -2.82 18.06
C ILE A 93 -16.90 -1.52 17.32
N PRO A 94 -16.42 -1.36 16.08
CA PRO A 94 -16.75 -0.18 15.30
C PRO A 94 -18.28 -0.10 15.09
N LEU A 95 -18.81 1.09 15.27
CA LEU A 95 -20.18 1.46 14.93
C LEU A 95 -20.28 1.45 13.41
N HIS A 96 -20.77 0.35 12.83
CA HIS A 96 -21.15 0.37 11.43
C HIS A 96 -22.22 1.44 11.23
N ARG A 97 -22.01 2.38 10.30
CA ARG A 97 -23.13 3.11 9.72
C ARG A 97 -24.08 2.05 9.16
N ASN A 98 -25.31 1.99 9.66
CA ASN A 98 -26.37 1.25 8.99
C ASN A 98 -26.44 1.79 7.54
N ILE A 99 -25.93 1.01 6.59
CA ILE A 99 -26.20 1.18 5.16
C ILE A 99 -27.31 0.20 4.81
#